data_AF-A0A2T4WTJ9-F1
#
_entry.id   AF-A0A2T4WTJ9-F1
#
_cell.length_a   1.000
_cell.length_b   1.000
_cell.length_c   1.000
_cell.angle_alpha   90.00
_cell.angle_beta   90.00
_cell.angle_gamma   90.00
#
_symmetry.space_group_name_H-M   'P 1'
#
loop_
_entity.id
_entity.type
_entity.pdbx_description
1 polymer ?
#
loop_
_entity_poly.entity_id
_entity_poly.type
_entity_poly.pdbx_seq_one_letter_code
_entity_poly.pdbx_strand_id
1 'polypeptide(L)' 'MFQRTLITSALPYANGPIHLGHLAGAYLPADLYTRFLRLNHEDVLHICGSDEHGVP' A
#
# COMPACT_ATOMS: atom_id res chain seq x y z
N MET A 1 3.81 24.45 -9.26
CA MET A 1 2.97 23.23 -9.30
C MET A 1 3.23 22.46 -8.02
N PHE A 2 2.20 22.03 -7.29
CA PHE A 2 2.38 21.14 -6.14
C PHE A 2 2.69 19.73 -6.66
N GLN A 3 3.85 19.17 -6.30
CA GLN A 3 4.19 17.77 -6.57
C GLN A 3 3.64 16.95 -5.40
N ARG A 4 2.70 16.04 -5.68
CA ARG A 4 2.14 15.13 -4.67
C ARG A 4 2.27 13.70 -5.17
N THR A 5 2.73 12.82 -4.31
CA THR A 5 2.86 11.40 -4.60
C THR A 5 1.72 10.62 -3.92
N LEU A 6 0.95 9.88 -4.72
CA LEU A 6 -0.02 8.91 -4.22
C LEU A 6 0.58 7.51 -4.35
N ILE A 7 0.66 6.78 -3.24
CA ILE A 7 1.08 5.38 -3.19
C ILE A 7 -0.13 4.53 -2.84
N THR A 8 -0.31 3.42 -3.55
CA THR A 8 -1.34 2.42 -3.26
C THR A 8 -0.72 1.06 -3.09
N SER A 9 -1.26 0.25 -2.18
CA SER A 9 -1.01 -1.19 -2.14
C SER A 9 -2.22 -1.94 -2.68
N ALA A 10 -1.99 -3.07 -3.35
CA ALA A 10 -3.06 -3.94 -3.83
C ALA A 10 -3.98 -4.35 -2.65
N LEU A 11 -5.28 -4.19 -2.81
CA LEU A 11 -6.25 -4.50 -1.76
C LEU A 11 -6.19 -6.01 -1.44
N PRO A 12 -5.84 -6.45 -0.21
CA PRO A 12 -5.99 -7.84 0.16
C PRO A 12 -7.46 -8.25 0.09
N TYR A 13 -7.72 -9.43 -0.47
CA TYR A 13 -9.06 -10.01 -0.41
C TYR A 13 -9.41 -10.37 1.04
N ALA A 14 -10.59 -9.94 1.50
CA ALA A 14 -10.99 -10.02 2.91
C ALA A 14 -11.23 -11.45 3.40
N ASN A 15 -11.43 -12.42 2.49
CA ASN A 15 -11.85 -13.78 2.82
C ASN A 15 -10.71 -14.70 3.30
N GLY A 16 -9.56 -14.16 3.72
CA GLY A 16 -8.45 -14.99 4.19
C GLY A 16 -7.31 -14.21 4.84
N PRO A 17 -6.45 -14.91 5.60
CA PRO A 17 -5.29 -14.30 6.22
C PRO A 17 -4.24 -13.92 5.17
N ILE A 18 -3.50 -12.86 5.48
CA ILE A 18 -2.34 -12.42 4.69
C ILE A 18 -1.13 -13.28 5.07
N HIS A 19 -0.39 -13.79 4.08
CA HIS A 19 0.88 -14.49 4.29
C HIS A 19 2.09 -13.64 3.87
N LEU A 20 3.31 -14.11 4.16
CA LEU A 20 4.56 -13.38 3.89
C LEU A 20 4.74 -12.97 2.42
N GLY A 21 4.29 -13.79 1.47
CA GLY A 21 4.31 -13.43 0.05
C GLY A 21 3.53 -12.14 -0.27
N HIS A 22 2.35 -11.92 0.32
CA HIS A 22 1.59 -10.69 0.13
C HIS A 22 2.30 -9.48 0.76
N LEU A 23 2.85 -9.67 1.97
CA LEU A 23 3.65 -8.63 2.66
C LEU A 23 4.86 -8.21 1.81
N ALA A 24 5.66 -9.18 1.38
CA ALA A 24 6.84 -8.94 0.56
C ALA A 24 6.51 -8.33 -0.81
N GLY A 25 5.38 -8.72 -1.40
CA GLY A 25 4.99 -8.31 -2.76
C GLY A 25 4.38 -6.92 -2.84
N ALA A 26 3.44 -6.57 -1.95
CA ALA A 26 2.58 -5.39 -2.13
C ALA A 26 2.61 -4.38 -0.98
N TYR A 27 2.91 -4.80 0.25
CA TYR A 27 2.73 -3.96 1.44
C TYR A 27 4.05 -3.41 1.96
N LEU A 28 5.04 -4.26 2.17
CA LEU A 28 6.34 -3.86 2.72
C LEU A 28 7.10 -2.90 1.78
N PRO A 29 7.18 -3.14 0.45
CA PRO A 29 7.84 -2.20 -0.45
C PRO A 29 7.13 -0.83 -0.51
N ALA A 30 5.80 -0.83 -0.50
CA ALA A 30 4.99 0.40 -0.53
C ALA A 30 5.14 1.22 0.76
N ASP A 31 5.14 0.57 1.93
CA ASP A 31 5.39 1.24 3.21
C ASP A 31 6.82 1.78 3.29
N LEU A 32 7.82 1.01 2.86
CA LEU A 32 9.22 1.44 2.85
C LEU A 32 9.43 2.67 1.97
N TYR A 33 8.85 2.67 0.77
CA TYR A 33 8.96 3.81 -0.14
C TYR A 33 8.21 5.04 0.38
N THR A 34 7.02 4.84 0.97
CA THR A 34 6.27 5.92 1.63
C THR A 34 7.08 6.56 2.75
N ARG A 35 7.72 5.75 3.60
CA ARG A 35 8.59 6.25 4.68
C ARG A 35 9.79 7.00 4.13
N PHE A 36 10.43 6.49 3.08
CA PHE A 36 11.53 7.17 2.40
C PHE A 36 11.12 8.56 1.91
N LEU A 37 9.98 8.68 1.21
CA LEU A 37 9.49 9.97 0.73
C LEU A 37 9.13 10.93 1.87
N ARG A 38 8.48 10.44 2.94
CA ARG A 38 8.18 11.24 4.14
C ARG A 38 9.45 11.77 4.80
N LEU A 39 10.51 10.96 4.87
CA LEU A 39 11.82 11.37 5.41
C LEU A 39 12.50 12.43 4.54
N ASN A 40 12.22 12.45 3.23
CA ASN A 40 12.69 13.48 2.31
C ASN A 40 11.78 14.73 2.25
N HIS A 41 10.82 14.85 3.18
CA HIS A 41 9.86 15.98 3.24
C HIS A 41 8.97 16.12 1.99
N GLU A 42 8.73 15.04 1.26
CA GLU A 42 7.81 15.01 0.11
C GLU A 42 6.34 14.92 0.56
N ASP A 43 5.43 15.55 -0.19
CA ASP A 43 3.97 15.46 0.03
C ASP A 43 3.46 14.11 -0.51
N VAL A 44 3.34 13.12 0.40
CA VAL A 44 2.97 11.74 0.06
C VAL A 44 1.80 11.21 0.88
N LEU A 45 0.85 10.60 0.17
CA LEU A 45 -0.27 9.85 0.75
C LEU A 45 -0.15 8.37 0.36
N HIS A 46 -0.26 7.48 1.33
CA HIS A 46 -0.31 6.03 1.11
C HIS A 46 -1.66 5.50 1.57
N ILE A 47 -2.36 4.79 0.68
CA ILE A 47 -3.67 4.19 0.97
C ILE A 47 -3.74 2.71 0.56
N CYS A 48 -4.48 1.94 1.34
CA CYS A 48 -4.86 0.55 1.07
C CYS A 48 -6.20 0.28 1.78
N GLY A 49 -6.80 -0.88 1.56
CA GLY A 49 -8.06 -1.31 2.17
C GLY A 49 -8.33 -2.78 1.85
N SER A 50 -9.41 -3.35 2.38
CA SER A 50 -9.88 -4.69 2.04
C SER A 50 -10.64 -4.69 0.72
N ASP A 51 -10.44 -5.71 -0.12
CA ASP A 51 -11.37 -6.06 -1.18
C ASP A 51 -12.39 -7.07 -0.64
N GLU A 52 -13.67 -6.71 -0.68
CA GLU A 52 -14.76 -7.43 -0.03
C GLU A 52 -15.78 -7.99 -1.02
N HIS A 53 -15.61 -7.77 -2.33
CA HIS A 53 -16.59 -8.18 -3.35
C HIS A 53 -16.04 -9.27 -4.27
N GLY A 54 -16.94 -10.03 -4.88
CA GLY A 54 -16.61 -11.16 -5.78
C GLY A 54 -16.91 -12.52 -5.14
N VAL A 55 -17.16 -13.52 -5.99
CA VAL A 55 -17.30 -14.91 -5.55
C VAL A 55 -15.89 -15.46 -5.24
N PRO A 56 -15.60 -15.90 -4.00
CA PRO A 56 -14.32 -16.49 -3.65
C PRO A 56 -13.98 -17.77 -4.41
#